data_AF-A0A2W6RPK1-F1
#
_entry.id   AF-A0A2W6RPK1-F1
#
_cell.length_a   1.000
_cell.length_b   1.000
_cell.length_c   1.000
_cell.angle_alpha   90.00
_cell.angle_beta   90.00
_cell.angle_gamma   90.00
#
_symmetry.space_group_name_H-M   'P 1'
#
loop_
_entity.id
_entity.type
_entity.pdbx_description
1 polymer ?
#
loop_
_entity_poly.entity_id
_entity_poly.type
_entity_poly.pdbx_seq_one_letter_code
_entity_poly.pdbx_strand_id
1 'polypeptide(L)'
;FLASHNKLNCTSIAGEKVINWDKACEKIKILNDFNSGKWLYHQELFGLATNLMYVRGGLKKMKSIMNKFNKTGKTDYTKNNFAILPYVKLKGYNPIPVHRFSSHLEDQEIHDIITEVRNIRGHIEVITPVENISLKEAENKMISKFNEVISSEETGKTYIFSLPTAIGKTRLLENVEKCIIALPTNHLKNEIKERMKVNYTYSPDSIEFKDSFLNKKIEYFYKIGLPKKSMKIIRNIAEGKYISNKEDVQLAIDYCSQLDLCDNPDITVLSTHKRIINSDCLLHKTVIFDEDPLNTLVEIKTTSIKDIAGVQYFYTPLKSVANHLSDIKEGIYETPFFNIDQDDLFKFIDDKRILETNVFDFLNSKFFIKHEGSIHYIMKKELPENKKNIILSATIPIDFYKKLYPNIEFESVDIRNVEQVGKVIQYTGRSCSRSGLERYGETVSKEVGEQTVITFQRLKGLFKNPTQD
;
A
#
# COMPACT_ATOMS: atom_id res chain seq x y z
N PHE A 1 -19.89 -5.03 -40.60
CA PHE A 1 -19.57 -3.72 -40.00
C PHE A 1 -19.66 -3.89 -38.50
N LEU A 2 -18.54 -4.17 -37.82
CA LEU A 2 -18.32 -4.06 -36.36
C LEU A 2 -16.99 -4.74 -36.02
N ALA A 3 -15.92 -3.97 -36.13
CA ALA A 3 -14.65 -4.15 -35.43
C ALA A 3 -13.94 -2.79 -35.51
N SER A 4 -14.55 -1.78 -34.91
CA SER A 4 -13.90 -0.50 -34.68
C SER A 4 -12.69 -0.71 -33.79
N HIS A 5 -11.64 0.02 -34.12
CA HIS A 5 -10.35 0.07 -33.45
C HIS A 5 -10.49 0.46 -31.97
N ASN A 6 -10.69 -0.52 -31.10
CA ASN A 6 -10.28 -0.41 -29.71
C ASN A 6 -8.99 -1.20 -29.54
N LYS A 7 -7.86 -0.48 -29.49
CA LYS A 7 -6.62 -0.98 -28.88
C LYS A 7 -6.88 -1.19 -27.38
N LEU A 8 -7.58 -2.26 -27.04
CA LEU A 8 -7.50 -2.82 -25.70
C LEU A 8 -6.10 -3.40 -25.55
N ASN A 9 -5.40 -2.95 -24.51
CA ASN A 9 -4.02 -3.28 -24.18
C ASN A 9 -3.78 -4.80 -24.14
N CYS A 10 -3.27 -5.38 -25.23
CA CYS A 10 -2.70 -6.72 -25.19
C CYS A 10 -1.22 -6.59 -24.76
N THR A 11 -0.88 -7.19 -23.62
CA THR A 11 0.49 -7.20 -23.06
C THR A 11 1.40 -8.26 -23.68
N SER A 12 0.91 -9.01 -24.68
CA SER A 12 1.64 -10.13 -25.29
C SER A 12 2.09 -9.82 -26.71
N ILE A 13 3.39 -9.97 -26.96
CA ILE A 13 3.99 -9.83 -28.30
C ILE A 13 3.80 -11.14 -29.09
N ALA A 14 3.44 -11.04 -30.37
CA ALA A 14 3.19 -12.20 -31.23
C ALA A 14 4.45 -13.09 -31.38
N GLY A 15 4.32 -14.38 -31.08
CA GLY A 15 5.34 -15.39 -31.37
C GLY A 15 6.43 -15.60 -30.30
N GLU A 16 6.38 -14.89 -29.17
CA GLU A 16 7.38 -15.03 -28.10
C GLU A 16 7.05 -16.14 -27.09
N LYS A 17 5.76 -16.43 -26.88
CA LYS A 17 5.32 -17.27 -25.76
C LYS A 17 5.38 -18.77 -26.10
N VAL A 18 6.15 -19.54 -25.34
CA VAL A 18 6.18 -21.02 -25.41
C VAL A 18 5.09 -21.61 -24.52
N ILE A 19 4.32 -22.59 -25.00
CA ILE A 19 3.30 -23.31 -24.22
C ILE A 19 3.58 -24.82 -24.23
N ASN A 20 3.18 -25.52 -23.17
CA ASN A 20 3.11 -26.98 -23.17
C ASN A 20 1.84 -27.42 -23.91
N TRP A 21 2.03 -28.02 -25.08
CA TRP A 21 0.94 -28.42 -25.98
C TRP A 21 0.06 -29.53 -25.43
N ASP A 22 0.63 -30.50 -24.72
CA ASP A 22 -0.12 -31.62 -24.16
C ASP A 22 -1.05 -31.13 -23.05
N LYS A 23 -0.52 -30.26 -22.17
CA LYS A 23 -1.30 -29.58 -21.13
C LYS A 23 -2.38 -28.66 -21.72
N ALA A 24 -2.09 -27.99 -22.83
CA ALA A 24 -3.07 -27.16 -23.52
C ALA A 24 -4.23 -27.99 -24.09
N CYS A 25 -3.94 -29.15 -24.66
CA CYS A 25 -4.96 -30.08 -25.15
C CYS A 25 -5.75 -30.74 -24.01
N GLU A 26 -5.13 -30.98 -22.85
CA GLU A 26 -5.85 -31.47 -21.67
C GLU A 26 -6.92 -30.48 -21.18
N LYS A 27 -6.58 -29.18 -21.16
CA LYS A 27 -7.40 -28.10 -20.60
C LYS A 27 -8.45 -27.53 -21.56
N ILE A 28 -8.18 -27.53 -22.86
CA ILE A 28 -9.01 -26.82 -23.85
C ILE A 28 -9.57 -27.83 -24.86
N LYS A 29 -10.89 -28.07 -24.81
CA LYS A 29 -11.54 -29.14 -25.56
C LYS A 29 -11.49 -28.92 -27.06
N ILE A 30 -11.77 -27.71 -27.55
CA ILE A 30 -11.67 -27.41 -28.97
C ILE A 30 -10.24 -27.56 -29.53
N LEU A 31 -9.23 -27.28 -28.69
CA LEU A 31 -7.82 -27.48 -29.07
C LEU A 31 -7.47 -28.97 -29.14
N ASN A 32 -7.98 -29.77 -28.20
CA ASN A 32 -7.82 -31.22 -28.22
C ASN A 32 -8.50 -31.87 -29.43
N ASP A 33 -9.73 -31.44 -29.73
CA ASP A 33 -10.50 -31.86 -30.90
C ASP A 33 -9.72 -31.59 -32.18
N PHE A 34 -9.17 -30.37 -32.32
CA PHE A 34 -8.30 -30.04 -33.44
C PHE A 34 -7.05 -30.94 -33.50
N ASN A 35 -6.38 -31.14 -32.36
CA ASN A 35 -5.15 -31.92 -32.27
C ASN A 35 -5.35 -33.42 -32.54
N SER A 36 -6.55 -33.95 -32.24
CA SER A 36 -6.94 -35.34 -32.50
C SER A 36 -7.45 -35.58 -33.93
N GLY A 37 -7.67 -34.50 -34.69
CA GLY A 37 -8.06 -34.55 -36.10
C GLY A 37 -9.56 -34.47 -36.35
N LYS A 38 -10.32 -33.93 -35.39
CA LYS A 38 -11.72 -33.55 -35.62
C LYS A 38 -11.79 -32.42 -36.65
N TRP A 39 -12.80 -32.48 -37.52
CA TRP A 39 -13.10 -31.41 -38.45
C TRP A 39 -13.59 -30.17 -37.71
N LEU A 40 -12.96 -29.02 -37.97
CA LEU A 40 -13.35 -27.72 -37.47
C LEU A 40 -13.80 -26.80 -38.61
N TYR A 41 -14.87 -26.06 -38.36
CA TYR A 41 -15.43 -25.10 -39.30
C TYR A 41 -14.65 -23.78 -39.31
N HIS A 42 -14.97 -22.90 -40.26
CA HIS A 42 -14.22 -21.68 -40.49
C HIS A 42 -14.04 -20.81 -39.23
N GLN A 43 -15.10 -20.60 -38.45
CA GLN A 43 -15.06 -19.77 -37.24
C GLN A 43 -14.15 -20.38 -36.15
N GLU A 44 -14.19 -21.70 -35.99
CA GLU A 44 -13.37 -22.45 -35.04
C GLU A 44 -11.88 -22.38 -35.42
N LEU A 45 -11.57 -22.63 -36.71
CA LEU A 45 -10.22 -22.48 -37.24
C LEU A 45 -9.71 -21.04 -37.13
N PHE A 46 -10.56 -20.06 -37.41
CA PHE A 46 -10.20 -18.65 -37.30
C PHE A 46 -9.90 -18.28 -35.84
N GLY A 47 -10.77 -18.65 -34.90
CA GLY A 47 -10.57 -18.46 -33.47
C GLY A 47 -9.28 -19.10 -32.96
N LEU A 48 -9.02 -20.35 -33.32
CA LEU A 48 -7.76 -21.03 -32.98
C LEU A 48 -6.54 -20.31 -33.58
N ALA A 49 -6.60 -19.89 -34.84
CA ALA A 49 -5.49 -19.21 -35.50
C ALA A 49 -5.16 -17.87 -34.84
N THR A 50 -6.17 -17.10 -34.40
CA THR A 50 -5.94 -15.84 -33.67
C THR A 50 -5.25 -16.06 -32.32
N ASN A 51 -5.54 -17.17 -31.63
CA ASN A 51 -4.86 -17.53 -30.38
C ASN A 51 -3.43 -18.06 -30.64
N LEU A 52 -3.27 -18.98 -31.58
CA LEU A 52 -2.01 -19.68 -31.85
C LEU A 52 -0.94 -18.79 -32.53
N MET A 53 -1.32 -17.63 -33.07
CA MET A 53 -0.36 -16.65 -33.58
C MET A 53 0.56 -16.09 -32.47
N TYR A 54 0.07 -16.02 -31.23
CA TYR A 54 0.84 -15.52 -30.09
C TYR A 54 1.72 -16.61 -29.46
N VAL A 55 1.55 -17.86 -29.87
CA VAL A 55 2.36 -19.00 -29.44
C VAL A 55 3.55 -19.18 -30.38
N ARG A 56 4.76 -19.31 -29.84
CA ARG A 56 5.98 -19.55 -30.62
C ARG A 56 5.83 -20.81 -31.47
N GLY A 57 5.78 -20.63 -32.79
CA GLY A 57 5.58 -21.73 -33.75
C GLY A 57 4.14 -22.25 -33.85
N GLY A 58 3.16 -21.62 -33.19
CA GLY A 58 1.78 -22.10 -33.11
C GLY A 58 1.09 -22.26 -34.46
N LEU A 59 1.15 -21.25 -35.33
CA LEU A 59 0.59 -21.34 -36.70
C LEU A 59 1.29 -22.41 -37.56
N LYS A 60 2.60 -22.62 -37.36
CA LYS A 60 3.35 -23.69 -38.06
C LYS A 60 2.85 -25.06 -37.62
N LYS A 61 2.61 -25.24 -36.32
CA LYS A 61 2.03 -26.47 -35.74
C LYS A 61 0.61 -26.68 -36.26
N MET A 62 -0.24 -25.65 -36.27
CA MET A 62 -1.60 -25.69 -36.82
C MET A 62 -1.58 -26.15 -38.28
N LYS A 63 -0.72 -25.55 -39.13
CA LYS A 63 -0.54 -25.96 -40.54
C LYS A 63 -0.13 -27.44 -40.65
N SER A 64 0.77 -27.90 -39.80
CA SER A 64 1.23 -29.29 -39.79
C SER A 64 0.11 -30.27 -39.43
N ILE A 65 -0.75 -29.91 -38.46
CA ILE A 65 -1.89 -30.73 -38.03
C ILE A 65 -2.92 -30.84 -39.16
N MET A 66 -3.28 -29.72 -39.78
CA MET A 66 -4.21 -29.70 -40.92
C MET A 66 -3.69 -30.57 -42.08
N ASN A 67 -2.40 -30.42 -42.44
CA ASN A 67 -1.78 -31.25 -43.49
C ASN A 67 -1.76 -32.74 -43.13
N LYS A 68 -1.46 -33.08 -41.87
CA LYS A 68 -1.43 -34.46 -41.39
C LYS A 68 -2.80 -35.13 -41.57
N PHE A 69 -3.86 -34.49 -41.11
CA PHE A 69 -5.19 -35.09 -41.11
C PHE A 69 -5.89 -35.08 -42.47
N ASN A 70 -5.55 -34.12 -43.34
CA ASN A 70 -5.93 -34.19 -44.75
C ASN A 70 -5.30 -35.41 -45.44
N LYS A 71 -4.01 -35.68 -45.22
CA LYS A 71 -3.32 -36.84 -45.81
C LYS A 71 -3.90 -38.17 -45.34
N THR A 72 -4.37 -38.24 -44.09
CA THR A 72 -4.99 -39.45 -43.54
C THR A 72 -6.49 -39.57 -43.85
N GLY A 73 -7.06 -38.65 -44.64
CA GLY A 73 -8.49 -38.64 -44.99
C GLY A 73 -9.45 -38.36 -43.83
N LYS A 74 -8.95 -37.87 -42.68
CA LYS A 74 -9.78 -37.53 -41.51
C LYS A 74 -10.43 -36.15 -41.64
N THR A 75 -9.82 -35.27 -42.43
CA THR A 75 -10.28 -33.91 -42.71
C THR A 75 -10.08 -33.61 -44.19
N ASP A 76 -10.75 -32.57 -44.70
CA ASP A 76 -10.55 -32.10 -46.08
C ASP A 76 -10.39 -30.57 -46.14
N TYR A 77 -9.38 -30.05 -45.44
CA TYR A 77 -9.14 -28.60 -45.39
C TYR A 77 -8.63 -28.10 -46.74
N THR A 78 -9.37 -27.18 -47.34
CA THR A 78 -9.05 -26.62 -48.65
C THR A 78 -8.02 -25.48 -48.56
N LYS A 79 -7.57 -24.98 -49.71
CA LYS A 79 -6.71 -23.78 -49.80
C LYS A 79 -7.30 -22.59 -49.02
N ASN A 80 -8.62 -22.43 -49.01
CA ASN A 80 -9.30 -21.36 -48.28
C ASN A 80 -9.14 -21.49 -46.76
N ASN A 81 -9.18 -22.72 -46.23
CA ASN A 81 -8.93 -22.97 -44.80
C ASN A 81 -7.48 -22.63 -44.42
N PHE A 82 -6.51 -23.02 -45.26
CA PHE A 82 -5.10 -22.69 -45.02
C PHE A 82 -4.78 -21.19 -45.14
N ALA A 83 -5.55 -20.44 -45.92
CA ALA A 83 -5.37 -19.00 -46.10
C ALA A 83 -5.64 -18.19 -44.82
N ILE A 84 -6.33 -18.76 -43.83
CA ILE A 84 -6.53 -18.14 -42.50
C ILE A 84 -5.18 -17.83 -41.83
N LEU A 85 -4.21 -18.76 -41.90
CA LEU A 85 -2.94 -18.66 -41.18
C LEU A 85 -2.09 -17.43 -41.57
N PRO A 86 -1.80 -17.17 -42.86
CA PRO A 86 -1.12 -15.93 -43.26
C PRO A 86 -2.00 -14.69 -43.06
N TYR A 87 -3.33 -14.81 -43.21
CA TYR A 87 -4.25 -13.69 -43.07
C TYR A 87 -4.28 -13.14 -41.64
N VAL A 88 -4.42 -14.00 -40.63
CA VAL A 88 -4.46 -13.54 -39.23
C VAL A 88 -3.14 -12.88 -38.81
N LYS A 89 -2.01 -13.39 -39.33
CA LYS A 89 -0.68 -12.85 -39.10
C LYS A 89 -0.49 -11.48 -39.73
N LEU A 90 -0.94 -11.30 -40.97
CA LEU A 90 -0.86 -10.02 -41.68
C LEU A 90 -1.70 -8.93 -41.00
N LYS A 91 -2.89 -9.29 -40.53
CA LYS A 91 -3.84 -8.34 -39.92
C LYS A 91 -3.57 -8.09 -38.43
N GLY A 92 -2.73 -8.89 -37.78
CA GLY A 92 -2.38 -8.70 -36.37
C GLY A 92 -3.59 -8.80 -35.43
N TYR A 93 -4.48 -9.76 -35.66
CA TYR A 93 -5.68 -9.91 -34.83
C TYR A 93 -5.34 -10.24 -33.37
N ASN A 94 -6.10 -9.66 -32.43
CA ASN A 94 -6.08 -10.10 -31.04
C ASN A 94 -6.71 -11.50 -30.91
N PRO A 95 -6.34 -12.29 -29.87
CA PRO A 95 -6.97 -13.57 -29.60
C PRO A 95 -8.48 -13.41 -29.45
N ILE A 96 -9.26 -14.18 -30.21
CA ILE A 96 -10.70 -14.29 -29.97
C ILE A 96 -10.89 -15.19 -28.74
N PRO A 97 -11.80 -14.84 -27.82
CA PRO A 97 -12.08 -15.70 -26.70
C PRO A 97 -12.55 -17.10 -27.09
N VAL A 98 -12.00 -18.14 -26.45
CA VAL A 98 -12.27 -19.55 -26.79
C VAL A 98 -13.75 -19.86 -26.65
N HIS A 99 -14.39 -19.35 -25.60
CA HIS A 99 -15.84 -19.49 -25.39
C HIS A 99 -16.72 -18.91 -26.53
N ARG A 100 -16.18 -18.03 -27.40
CA ARG A 100 -16.92 -17.46 -28.53
C ARG A 100 -16.90 -18.32 -29.78
N PHE A 101 -15.98 -19.28 -29.87
CA PHE A 101 -15.86 -20.16 -31.03
C PHE A 101 -15.86 -21.64 -30.67
N SER A 102 -15.82 -22.01 -29.39
CA SER A 102 -16.01 -23.39 -28.93
C SER A 102 -17.46 -23.64 -28.51
N SER A 103 -17.99 -24.79 -28.89
CA SER A 103 -19.31 -25.27 -28.46
C SER A 103 -19.27 -26.15 -27.19
N HIS A 104 -18.07 -26.45 -26.68
CA HIS A 104 -17.91 -27.27 -25.47
C HIS A 104 -18.26 -26.49 -24.20
N LEU A 105 -18.87 -27.16 -23.22
CA LEU A 105 -19.23 -26.55 -21.94
C LEU A 105 -17.97 -26.20 -21.13
N GLU A 106 -16.96 -27.05 -21.20
CA GLU A 106 -15.68 -26.87 -20.51
C GLU A 106 -14.86 -25.68 -21.03
N ASP A 107 -15.17 -25.20 -22.25
CA ASP A 107 -14.48 -24.07 -22.86
C ASP A 107 -15.19 -22.71 -22.60
N GLN A 108 -16.35 -22.70 -21.92
CA GLN A 108 -17.22 -21.51 -21.80
C GLN A 108 -16.62 -20.35 -20.98
N GLU A 109 -15.65 -20.63 -20.13
CA GLU A 109 -14.96 -19.59 -19.31
C GLU A 109 -13.58 -19.23 -19.86
N ILE A 110 -13.16 -19.85 -20.96
CA ILE A 110 -11.79 -19.73 -21.45
C ILE A 110 -11.65 -18.49 -22.35
N HIS A 111 -10.86 -17.52 -21.89
CA HIS A 111 -10.59 -16.28 -22.62
C HIS A 111 -9.48 -16.37 -23.66
N ASP A 112 -8.40 -17.10 -23.43
CA ASP A 112 -7.39 -17.36 -24.47
C ASP A 112 -6.50 -18.55 -24.08
N ILE A 113 -5.88 -19.17 -25.09
CA ILE A 113 -5.07 -20.38 -24.90
C ILE A 113 -3.85 -20.13 -24.00
N ILE A 114 -3.21 -18.96 -24.11
CA ILE A 114 -1.97 -18.68 -23.38
C ILE A 114 -2.27 -18.49 -21.89
N THR A 115 -3.30 -17.69 -21.59
CA THR A 115 -3.79 -17.46 -20.23
C THR A 115 -4.23 -18.77 -19.59
N GLU A 116 -5.02 -19.60 -20.27
CA GLU A 116 -5.48 -20.85 -19.65
C GLU A 116 -4.33 -21.83 -19.33
N VAL A 117 -3.30 -21.85 -20.17
CA VAL A 117 -2.16 -22.76 -20.00
C VAL A 117 -1.13 -22.24 -19.00
N ARG A 118 -0.93 -20.91 -18.94
CA ARG A 118 0.10 -20.27 -18.10
C ARG A 118 -0.43 -19.68 -16.80
N ASN A 119 -1.64 -19.12 -16.81
CA ASN A 119 -2.28 -18.47 -15.66
C ASN A 119 -2.90 -19.53 -14.73
N ILE A 120 -2.06 -20.45 -14.25
CA ILE A 120 -2.37 -21.14 -13.00
C ILE A 120 -2.31 -20.05 -11.93
N ARG A 121 -3.42 -19.83 -11.23
CA ARG A 121 -3.44 -18.95 -10.06
C ARG A 121 -2.21 -19.22 -9.18
N GLY A 122 -1.34 -18.22 -9.05
CA GLY A 122 -0.10 -18.29 -8.27
C GLY A 122 1.20 -18.53 -9.07
N HIS A 123 1.18 -18.57 -10.40
CA HIS A 123 2.43 -18.63 -11.17
C HIS A 123 3.26 -17.34 -10.99
N ILE A 124 4.56 -17.48 -10.66
CA ILE A 124 5.53 -16.38 -10.57
C ILE A 124 6.44 -16.45 -11.81
N GLU A 125 6.54 -15.35 -12.56
CA GLU A 125 7.45 -15.20 -13.71
C GLU A 125 8.46 -14.09 -13.38
N VAL A 126 9.75 -14.38 -13.52
CA VAL A 126 10.81 -13.36 -13.42
C VAL A 126 10.91 -12.67 -14.78
N ILE A 127 10.44 -11.42 -14.83
CA ILE A 127 10.41 -10.62 -16.06
C ILE A 127 11.82 -10.17 -16.44
N THR A 128 12.60 -9.76 -15.44
CA THR A 128 13.98 -9.27 -15.63
C THR A 128 14.86 -9.87 -14.52
N PRO A 129 15.95 -10.56 -14.86
CA PRO A 129 16.92 -10.99 -13.86
C PRO A 129 17.62 -9.77 -13.27
N VAL A 130 17.81 -9.78 -11.96
CA VAL A 130 18.43 -8.68 -11.23
C VAL A 130 19.78 -9.17 -10.70
N GLU A 131 20.82 -8.36 -10.89
CA GLU A 131 22.13 -8.62 -10.29
C GLU A 131 22.05 -8.33 -8.79
N ASN A 132 22.35 -9.33 -7.98
CA ASN A 132 22.39 -9.21 -6.53
C ASN A 132 23.82 -8.95 -6.08
N ILE A 133 23.98 -8.13 -5.06
CA ILE A 133 25.24 -7.96 -4.35
C ILE A 133 25.27 -8.86 -3.10
N SER A 134 26.47 -9.19 -2.63
CA SER A 134 26.62 -9.96 -1.39
C SER A 134 26.12 -9.17 -0.17
N LEU A 135 25.68 -9.89 0.89
CA LEU A 135 25.23 -9.25 2.14
C LEU A 135 26.30 -8.33 2.74
N LYS A 136 27.56 -8.78 2.76
CA LYS A 136 28.69 -8.00 3.30
C LYS A 136 28.94 -6.72 2.51
N GLU A 137 28.84 -6.79 1.19
CA GLU A 137 28.97 -5.62 0.32
C GLU A 137 27.81 -4.64 0.55
N ALA A 138 26.58 -5.15 0.68
CA ALA A 138 25.39 -4.35 0.98
C ALA A 138 25.53 -3.61 2.33
N GLU A 139 25.99 -4.30 3.37
CA GLU A 139 26.24 -3.71 4.70
C GLU A 139 27.30 -2.61 4.63
N ASN A 140 28.44 -2.86 3.96
CA ASN A 140 29.50 -1.87 3.80
C ASN A 140 29.00 -0.63 3.05
N LYS A 141 28.25 -0.82 1.96
CA LYS A 141 27.68 0.26 1.16
C LYS A 141 26.66 1.07 1.96
N MET A 142 25.80 0.39 2.72
CA MET A 142 24.83 1.01 3.62
C MET A 142 25.53 1.89 4.66
N ILE A 143 26.49 1.34 5.41
CA ILE A 143 27.23 2.06 6.46
C ILE A 143 27.98 3.26 5.86
N SER A 144 28.71 3.04 4.76
CA SER A 144 29.49 4.10 4.11
C SER A 144 28.60 5.27 3.67
N LYS A 145 27.50 4.98 2.96
CA LYS A 145 26.59 6.02 2.47
C LYS A 145 25.80 6.69 3.58
N PHE A 146 25.39 5.93 4.59
CA PHE A 146 24.70 6.51 5.74
C PHE A 146 25.60 7.49 6.50
N ASN A 147 26.86 7.12 6.76
CA ASN A 147 27.82 7.99 7.45
C ASN A 147 28.16 9.24 6.63
N GLU A 148 28.28 9.13 5.31
CA GLU A 148 28.44 10.27 4.39
C GLU A 148 27.28 11.27 4.54
N VAL A 149 26.04 10.79 4.48
CA VAL A 149 24.84 11.63 4.62
C VAL A 149 24.71 12.22 6.02
N ILE A 150 25.00 11.45 7.08
CA ILE A 150 24.94 11.94 8.46
C ILE A 150 25.97 13.04 8.70
N SER A 151 27.17 12.91 8.15
CA SER A 151 28.27 13.88 8.31
C SER A 151 28.06 15.15 7.48
N SER A 152 27.22 15.11 6.44
CA SER A 152 26.86 16.29 5.65
C SER A 152 26.05 17.31 6.46
N GLU A 153 26.34 18.60 6.34
CA GLU A 153 25.54 19.67 6.94
C GLU A 153 24.39 20.15 6.04
N GLU A 154 24.23 19.56 4.86
CA GLU A 154 23.20 19.93 3.88
C GLU A 154 21.78 19.72 4.43
N THR A 155 20.94 20.74 4.32
CA THR A 155 19.52 20.71 4.68
C THR A 155 18.63 21.04 3.48
N GLY A 156 17.33 20.75 3.58
CA GLY A 156 16.37 20.96 2.48
C GLY A 156 16.31 19.80 1.48
N LYS A 157 17.04 18.72 1.76
CA LYS A 157 17.13 17.53 0.92
C LYS A 157 16.59 16.29 1.65
N THR A 158 15.99 15.39 0.89
CA THR A 158 15.48 14.10 1.39
C THR A 158 16.28 12.94 0.81
N TYR A 159 16.92 12.18 1.68
CA TYR A 159 17.68 10.99 1.36
C TYR A 159 16.83 9.75 1.59
N ILE A 160 16.65 8.94 0.56
CA ILE A 160 15.90 7.68 0.61
C ILE A 160 16.89 6.52 0.54
N PHE A 161 16.99 5.75 1.61
CA PHE A 161 17.71 4.49 1.63
C PHE A 161 16.71 3.34 1.43
N SER A 162 16.73 2.77 0.22
CA SER A 162 15.96 1.56 -0.10
C SER A 162 16.79 0.34 0.31
N LEU A 163 16.48 -0.24 1.47
CA LEU A 163 17.30 -1.23 2.15
C LEU A 163 16.50 -2.50 2.42
N PRO A 164 17.05 -3.71 2.20
CA PRO A 164 16.31 -4.95 2.43
C PRO A 164 16.00 -5.11 3.92
N THR A 165 14.97 -5.89 4.21
CA THR A 165 14.64 -6.23 5.59
C THR A 165 15.80 -6.97 6.26
N ALA A 166 15.94 -6.77 7.57
CA ALA A 166 16.98 -7.42 8.39
C ALA A 166 18.46 -7.10 8.05
N ILE A 167 18.76 -6.11 7.19
CA ILE A 167 20.15 -5.65 6.96
C ILE A 167 20.77 -4.90 8.16
N GLY A 168 20.00 -4.67 9.23
CA GLY A 168 20.47 -3.95 10.42
C GLY A 168 20.22 -2.44 10.41
N LYS A 169 19.15 -1.97 9.74
CA LYS A 169 18.72 -0.56 9.73
C LYS A 169 18.67 0.04 11.14
N THR A 170 17.96 -0.62 12.05
CA THR A 170 17.79 -0.16 13.43
C THR A 170 19.11 -0.08 14.19
N ARG A 171 20.06 -0.98 13.92
CA ARG A 171 21.39 -0.99 14.55
C ARG A 171 22.23 0.23 14.15
N LEU A 172 22.03 0.77 12.94
CA LEU A 172 22.68 2.03 12.54
C LEU A 172 22.22 3.19 13.41
N LEU A 173 20.93 3.21 13.78
CA LEU A 173 20.30 4.31 14.50
C LEU A 173 20.73 4.40 15.97
N GLU A 174 21.16 3.29 16.58
CA GLU A 174 21.54 3.20 18.00
C GLU A 174 22.67 4.16 18.42
N ASN A 175 23.50 4.61 17.47
CA ASN A 175 24.67 5.45 17.74
C ASN A 175 24.59 6.85 17.09
N VAL A 176 23.43 7.25 16.56
CA VAL A 176 23.30 8.54 15.87
C VAL A 176 22.96 9.63 16.87
N GLU A 177 23.79 10.67 16.91
CA GLU A 177 23.66 11.80 17.82
C GLU A 177 22.93 13.00 17.18
N LYS A 178 22.37 13.89 18.02
CA LYS A 178 21.84 15.21 17.64
C LYS A 178 20.81 15.19 16.51
N CYS A 179 19.94 14.18 16.49
CA CYS A 179 18.92 14.02 15.47
C CYS A 179 17.58 13.60 16.07
N ILE A 180 16.52 13.68 15.27
CA ILE A 180 15.24 13.05 15.57
C ILE A 180 15.20 11.71 14.86
N ILE A 181 14.92 10.64 15.61
CA ILE A 181 14.61 9.32 15.06
C ILE A 181 13.11 9.10 15.22
N ALA A 182 12.39 9.17 14.11
CA ALA A 182 10.96 8.98 14.01
C ALA A 182 10.68 7.51 13.64
N LEU A 183 9.84 6.86 14.44
CA LEU A 183 9.54 5.43 14.35
C LEU A 183 8.05 5.20 14.04
N PRO A 184 7.66 4.03 13.49
CA PRO A 184 6.27 3.81 13.08
C PRO A 184 5.29 3.80 14.25
N THR A 185 5.69 3.28 15.42
CA THR A 185 4.81 3.09 16.58
C THR A 185 5.52 3.40 17.90
N ASN A 186 4.73 3.65 18.96
CA ASN A 186 5.27 3.79 20.31
C ASN A 186 5.95 2.51 20.80
N HIS A 187 5.45 1.33 20.41
CA HIS A 187 6.08 0.05 20.76
C HIS A 187 7.52 -0.02 20.23
N LEU A 188 7.72 0.27 18.94
CA LEU A 188 9.05 0.27 18.32
C LEU A 188 9.95 1.35 18.94
N LYS A 189 9.38 2.51 19.29
CA LYS A 189 10.10 3.56 20.03
C LYS A 189 10.58 3.10 21.39
N ASN A 190 9.74 2.43 22.16
CA ASN A 190 10.09 1.92 23.48
C ASN A 190 11.10 0.76 23.40
N GLU A 191 11.04 -0.06 22.35
CA GLU A 191 12.03 -1.12 22.07
C GLU A 191 13.41 -0.53 21.68
N ILE A 192 13.44 0.51 20.86
CA ILE A 192 14.70 1.16 20.44
C ILE A 192 15.31 1.96 21.59
N LYS A 193 14.47 2.59 22.44
CA LYS A 193 14.89 3.29 23.65
C LYS A 193 15.85 2.45 24.50
N GLU A 194 15.55 1.18 24.70
CA GLU A 194 16.37 0.27 25.52
C GLU A 194 17.73 -0.09 24.89
N ARG A 195 17.91 0.16 23.59
CA ARG A 195 19.10 -0.20 22.81
C ARG A 195 20.00 0.99 22.46
N MET A 196 19.54 2.21 22.68
CA MET A 196 20.31 3.42 22.37
C MET A 196 21.61 3.48 23.18
N LYS A 197 22.70 3.87 22.53
CA LYS A 197 24.06 3.92 23.11
C LYS A 197 24.62 5.33 23.28
N VAL A 198 23.88 6.34 22.83
CA VAL A 198 24.24 7.75 22.89
C VAL A 198 23.32 8.50 23.85
N ASN A 199 23.63 9.76 24.17
CA ASN A 199 22.72 10.58 24.96
C ASN A 199 21.42 10.83 24.18
N TYR A 200 20.28 10.43 24.76
CA TYR A 200 18.99 10.53 24.10
C TYR A 200 17.86 10.87 25.08
N THR A 201 16.78 11.41 24.52
CA THR A 201 15.47 11.52 25.16
C THR A 201 14.41 10.94 24.24
N TYR A 202 13.16 10.89 24.70
CA TYR A 202 12.05 10.33 23.94
C TYR A 202 10.78 11.12 24.19
N SER A 203 9.94 11.20 23.17
CA SER A 203 8.64 11.81 23.31
C SER A 203 7.70 10.86 24.08
N PRO A 204 6.93 11.35 25.07
CA PRO A 204 6.11 10.48 25.93
C PRO A 204 4.96 9.82 25.16
N ASP A 205 4.54 8.63 25.57
CA ASP A 205 3.34 7.96 25.06
C ASP A 205 2.06 8.75 25.42
N SER A 206 0.90 8.35 24.91
CA SER A 206 -0.36 9.01 25.27
C SER A 206 -0.56 9.06 26.78
N ILE A 207 -0.91 10.22 27.32
CA ILE A 207 -1.21 10.39 28.75
C ILE A 207 -2.56 9.76 29.09
N GLU A 208 -2.63 9.09 30.23
CA GLU A 208 -3.86 8.54 30.80
C GLU A 208 -3.99 9.03 32.25
N PHE A 209 -5.02 9.83 32.50
CA PHE A 209 -5.34 10.35 33.83
C PHE A 209 -6.16 9.34 34.62
N LYS A 210 -6.20 9.47 35.94
CA LYS A 210 -7.14 8.72 36.79
C LYS A 210 -8.58 9.19 36.58
N ASP A 211 -8.78 10.48 36.31
CA ASP A 211 -10.10 10.99 35.95
C ASP A 211 -10.54 10.52 34.55
N SER A 212 -11.47 9.57 34.53
CA SER A 212 -12.08 9.06 33.30
C SER A 212 -12.80 10.14 32.47
N PHE A 213 -13.29 11.21 33.08
CA PHE A 213 -13.92 12.31 32.35
C PHE A 213 -12.90 13.12 31.56
N LEU A 214 -11.72 13.38 32.15
CA LEU A 214 -10.59 14.00 31.46
C LEU A 214 -10.14 13.16 30.27
N ASN A 215 -9.97 11.85 30.46
CA ASN A 215 -9.58 10.94 29.37
C ASN A 215 -10.60 10.97 28.22
N LYS A 216 -11.90 10.87 28.52
CA LYS A 216 -12.96 10.98 27.51
C LYS A 216 -12.96 12.33 26.80
N LYS A 217 -12.66 13.43 27.50
CA LYS A 217 -12.58 14.77 26.91
C LYS A 217 -11.37 14.89 25.97
N ILE A 218 -10.22 14.34 26.35
CA ILE A 218 -9.00 14.31 25.52
C ILE A 218 -9.21 13.44 24.28
N GLU A 219 -9.75 12.23 24.45
CA GLU A 219 -10.07 11.31 23.37
C GLU A 219 -11.04 11.95 22.38
N TYR A 220 -12.08 12.63 22.89
CA TYR A 220 -13.03 13.38 22.07
C TYR A 220 -12.32 14.40 21.16
N PHE A 221 -11.44 15.25 21.71
CA PHE A 221 -10.73 16.24 20.91
C PHE A 221 -9.80 15.62 19.87
N TYR A 222 -9.12 14.50 20.19
CA TYR A 222 -8.37 13.75 19.19
C TYR A 222 -9.28 13.22 18.07
N LYS A 223 -10.44 12.66 18.43
CA LYS A 223 -11.40 12.09 17.48
C LYS A 223 -11.93 13.12 16.48
N ILE A 224 -12.19 14.36 16.92
CA ILE A 224 -12.71 15.42 16.07
C ILE A 224 -11.61 16.27 15.40
N GLY A 225 -10.33 15.89 15.51
CA GLY A 225 -9.23 16.56 14.81
C GLY A 225 -8.63 17.77 15.52
N LEU A 226 -8.80 17.90 16.84
CA LEU A 226 -8.33 19.04 17.65
C LEU A 226 -7.28 18.67 18.72
N PRO A 227 -6.15 18.01 18.35
CA PRO A 227 -5.14 17.56 19.31
C PRO A 227 -4.50 18.71 20.11
N LYS A 228 -4.38 19.92 19.53
CA LYS A 228 -3.83 21.10 20.22
C LYS A 228 -4.66 21.49 21.45
N LYS A 229 -5.97 21.22 21.44
CA LYS A 229 -6.87 21.49 22.59
C LYS A 229 -6.68 20.47 23.70
N SER A 230 -6.49 19.20 23.36
CA SER A 230 -6.07 18.17 24.31
C SER A 230 -4.77 18.58 25.03
N MET A 231 -3.78 19.07 24.27
CA MET A 231 -2.51 19.55 24.86
C MET A 231 -2.71 20.76 25.77
N LYS A 232 -3.60 21.70 25.41
CA LYS A 232 -3.93 22.85 26.26
C LYS A 232 -4.53 22.41 27.61
N ILE A 233 -5.38 21.39 27.62
CA ILE A 233 -5.93 20.83 28.86
C ILE A 233 -4.82 20.24 29.73
N ILE A 234 -3.94 19.42 29.14
CA ILE A 234 -2.81 18.82 29.85
C ILE A 234 -1.92 19.91 30.49
N ARG A 235 -1.59 20.98 29.73
CA ARG A 235 -0.83 22.13 30.26
C ARG A 235 -1.57 22.86 31.38
N ASN A 236 -2.86 23.12 31.23
CA ASN A 236 -3.65 23.78 32.27
C ASN A 236 -3.69 22.95 33.58
N ILE A 237 -3.70 21.62 33.48
CA ILE A 237 -3.61 20.73 34.65
C ILE A 237 -2.22 20.86 35.29
N ALA A 238 -1.15 20.78 34.49
CA ALA A 238 0.22 20.92 34.99
C ALA A 238 0.47 22.28 35.67
N GLU A 239 -0.13 23.35 35.15
CA GLU A 239 -0.03 24.72 35.68
C GLU A 239 -0.99 24.99 36.86
N GLY A 240 -1.79 24.01 37.30
CA GLY A 240 -2.76 24.17 38.38
C GLY A 240 -3.97 25.06 38.04
N LYS A 241 -4.17 25.38 36.76
CA LYS A 241 -5.31 26.17 36.25
C LYS A 241 -6.59 25.35 36.05
N TYR A 242 -6.48 24.02 36.16
CA TYR A 242 -7.60 23.10 36.05
C TYR A 242 -7.69 22.26 37.34
N ILE A 243 -8.88 22.19 37.94
CA ILE A 243 -9.10 21.45 39.17
C ILE A 243 -8.95 19.95 38.87
N SER A 244 -7.97 19.31 39.51
CA SER A 244 -7.68 17.89 39.34
C SER A 244 -7.06 17.34 40.62
N ASN A 245 -7.04 16.00 40.75
CA ASN A 245 -6.37 15.36 41.88
C ASN A 245 -4.84 15.53 41.75
N LYS A 246 -4.12 15.40 42.88
CA LYS A 246 -2.66 15.61 42.93
C LYS A 246 -1.88 14.67 42.01
N GLU A 247 -2.37 13.46 41.80
CA GLU A 247 -1.69 12.46 40.96
C GLU A 247 -1.79 12.85 39.48
N ASP A 248 -2.97 13.28 39.01
CA ASP A 248 -3.17 13.78 37.66
C ASP A 248 -2.39 15.06 37.38
N VAL A 249 -2.26 15.95 38.38
CA VAL A 249 -1.38 17.13 38.27
C VAL A 249 0.07 16.70 38.08
N GLN A 250 0.56 15.74 38.87
CA GLN A 250 1.92 15.24 38.74
C GLN A 250 2.15 14.55 37.37
N LEU A 251 1.21 13.71 36.93
CA LEU A 251 1.28 13.07 35.60
C LEU A 251 1.36 14.11 34.47
N ALA A 252 0.60 15.19 34.55
CA ALA A 252 0.64 16.27 33.57
C ALA A 252 1.98 17.04 33.61
N ILE A 253 2.53 17.31 34.80
CA ILE A 253 3.84 17.94 34.98
C ILE A 253 4.94 17.07 34.37
N ASP A 254 4.96 15.78 34.70
CA ASP A 254 5.96 14.84 34.19
C ASP A 254 5.88 14.74 32.66
N TYR A 255 4.66 14.68 32.12
CA TYR A 255 4.41 14.65 30.68
C TYR A 255 4.92 15.90 29.97
N CYS A 256 4.62 17.10 30.50
CA CYS A 256 5.09 18.35 29.90
C CYS A 256 6.60 18.50 30.02
N SER A 257 7.17 18.16 31.17
CA SER A 257 8.62 18.18 31.39
C SER A 257 9.35 17.26 30.41
N GLN A 258 8.81 16.05 30.17
CA GLN A 258 9.37 15.12 29.19
C GLN A 258 9.31 15.65 27.75
N LEU A 259 8.26 16.42 27.41
CA LEU A 259 8.18 17.10 26.12
C LEU A 259 9.22 18.21 25.99
N ASP A 260 9.40 19.03 27.03
CA ASP A 260 10.37 20.12 27.03
C ASP A 260 11.80 19.58 26.86
N LEU A 261 12.10 18.40 27.44
CA LEU A 261 13.38 17.72 27.19
C LEU A 261 13.59 17.39 25.70
N CYS A 262 12.53 17.12 24.94
CA CYS A 262 12.64 16.80 23.51
C CYS A 262 13.00 18.02 22.64
N ASP A 263 12.88 19.23 23.18
CA ASP A 263 13.23 20.47 22.48
C ASP A 263 14.73 20.81 22.57
N ASN A 264 15.56 19.88 23.04
CA ASN A 264 17.00 20.06 23.05
C ASN A 264 17.65 19.52 21.74
N PRO A 265 18.21 20.39 20.87
CA PRO A 265 18.82 19.97 19.61
C PRO A 265 20.16 19.23 19.76
N ASP A 266 20.79 19.30 20.94
CA ASP A 266 22.07 18.64 21.23
C ASP A 266 21.93 17.19 21.69
N ILE A 267 20.70 16.69 21.87
CA ILE A 267 20.43 15.29 22.23
C ILE A 267 19.61 14.62 21.14
N THR A 268 19.77 13.30 21.01
CA THR A 268 18.94 12.53 20.10
C THR A 268 17.53 12.35 20.67
N VAL A 269 16.52 12.53 19.83
CA VAL A 269 15.11 12.40 20.25
C VAL A 269 14.47 11.22 19.55
N LEU A 270 13.98 10.25 20.32
CA LEU A 270 13.14 9.18 19.80
C LEU A 270 11.68 9.62 19.80
N SER A 271 11.01 9.49 18.66
CA SER A 271 9.61 9.88 18.51
C SER A 271 8.90 9.01 17.49
N THR A 272 7.63 9.30 17.20
CA THR A 272 6.86 8.58 16.17
C THR A 272 6.71 9.39 14.90
N HIS A 273 6.52 8.72 13.76
CA HIS A 273 6.17 9.34 12.47
C HIS A 273 5.05 10.36 12.65
N LYS A 274 3.96 9.92 13.29
CA LYS A 274 2.77 10.75 13.53
C LYS A 274 3.07 12.01 14.33
N ARG A 275 3.90 11.93 15.37
CA ARG A 275 4.23 13.11 16.16
C ARG A 275 5.09 14.09 15.37
N ILE A 276 6.14 13.60 14.71
CA ILE A 276 7.10 14.44 13.99
C ILE A 276 6.45 15.14 12.79
N ILE A 277 5.64 14.44 12.00
CA ILE A 277 4.93 15.02 10.84
C ILE A 277 3.87 16.05 11.26
N ASN A 278 3.30 15.92 12.46
CA ASN A 278 2.31 16.88 12.97
C ASN A 278 2.92 17.96 13.89
N SER A 279 4.25 18.05 13.97
CA SER A 279 4.94 19.09 14.76
C SER A 279 5.12 20.35 13.92
N ASP A 280 4.73 21.50 14.47
CA ASP A 280 4.83 22.79 13.75
C ASP A 280 6.28 23.31 13.66
N CYS A 281 7.12 22.96 14.63
CA CYS A 281 8.53 23.36 14.67
C CYS A 281 9.37 22.21 15.22
N LEU A 282 10.49 21.95 14.55
CA LEU A 282 11.50 20.99 14.99
C LEU A 282 12.82 21.73 15.12
N LEU A 283 13.50 21.61 16.26
CA LEU A 283 14.76 22.30 16.51
C LEU A 283 15.95 21.58 15.87
N HIS A 284 15.91 20.26 15.81
CA HIS A 284 16.92 19.44 15.13
C HIS A 284 16.98 19.75 13.63
N LYS A 285 18.19 19.69 13.07
CA LYS A 285 18.42 19.84 11.61
C LYS A 285 18.16 18.55 10.84
N THR A 286 18.32 17.40 11.49
CA THR A 286 18.23 16.07 10.88
C THR A 286 17.06 15.29 11.46
N VAL A 287 16.24 14.72 10.57
CA VAL A 287 15.12 13.85 10.91
C VAL A 287 15.27 12.54 10.15
N ILE A 288 15.27 11.43 10.87
CA ILE A 288 15.42 10.08 10.33
C ILE A 288 14.12 9.31 10.56
N PHE A 289 13.50 8.82 9.50
CA PHE A 289 12.32 7.97 9.52
C PHE A 289 12.76 6.51 9.35
N ASP A 290 12.49 5.67 10.36
CA ASP A 290 12.63 4.21 10.24
C ASP A 290 11.33 3.63 9.68
N GLU A 291 11.41 2.99 8.52
CA GLU A 291 10.30 2.65 7.63
C GLU A 291 9.68 3.85 6.89
N ASP A 292 8.85 3.51 5.91
CA ASP A 292 8.14 4.46 5.07
C ASP A 292 7.06 5.23 5.87
N PRO A 293 7.16 6.57 6.02
CA PRO A 293 6.15 7.36 6.72
C PRO A 293 4.92 7.70 5.87
N LEU A 294 4.77 7.14 4.66
CA LEU A 294 3.72 7.51 3.71
C LEU A 294 2.31 7.47 4.30
N ASN A 295 1.99 6.47 5.12
CA ASN A 295 0.68 6.34 5.78
C ASN A 295 0.35 7.50 6.73
N THR A 296 1.36 8.23 7.20
CA THR A 296 1.20 9.43 8.03
C THR A 296 1.22 10.71 7.19
N LEU A 297 1.99 10.71 6.10
CA LEU A 297 2.06 11.84 5.16
C LEU A 297 0.77 12.01 4.35
N VAL A 298 0.11 10.90 4.01
CA VAL A 298 -1.15 10.88 3.26
C VAL A 298 -2.17 10.04 4.02
N GLU A 299 -2.98 10.70 4.85
CA GLU A 299 -4.04 10.04 5.61
C GLU A 299 -5.37 10.13 4.86
N ILE A 300 -6.06 8.99 4.72
CA ILE A 300 -7.47 8.96 4.32
C ILE A 300 -8.30 8.94 5.61
N LYS A 301 -9.09 9.98 5.82
CA LYS A 301 -9.97 10.14 6.98
C LYS A 301 -11.42 10.14 6.53
N THR A 302 -12.33 10.03 7.51
CA THR A 302 -13.77 9.95 7.23
C THR A 302 -14.54 10.89 8.15
N THR A 303 -15.56 11.54 7.61
CA THR A 303 -16.58 12.29 8.37
C THR A 303 -17.98 11.86 7.92
N SER A 304 -18.97 12.05 8.78
CA SER A 304 -20.38 11.78 8.44
C SER A 304 -21.08 13.02 7.91
N ILE A 305 -21.93 12.86 6.89
CA ILE A 305 -22.84 13.93 6.46
C ILE A 305 -23.83 14.28 7.57
N LYS A 306 -24.18 13.31 8.44
CA LYS A 306 -25.12 13.52 9.56
C LYS A 306 -24.59 14.53 10.56
N ASP A 307 -23.29 14.52 10.87
CA ASP A 307 -22.68 15.50 11.77
C ASP A 307 -22.82 16.92 11.21
N ILE A 308 -22.50 17.10 9.92
CA ILE A 308 -22.59 18.40 9.25
C ILE A 308 -24.06 18.86 9.16
N ALA A 309 -24.95 17.96 8.73
CA ALA A 309 -26.37 18.24 8.54
C ALA A 309 -27.12 18.43 9.87
N GLY A 310 -26.67 17.82 10.97
CA GLY A 310 -27.24 18.00 12.30
C GLY A 310 -26.79 19.32 12.93
N VAL A 311 -25.49 19.63 12.84
CA VAL A 311 -24.93 20.84 13.45
C VAL A 311 -25.34 22.12 12.72
N GLN A 312 -25.62 22.08 11.41
CA GLN A 312 -26.02 23.28 10.65
C GLN A 312 -27.22 24.05 11.25
N TYR A 313 -28.12 23.36 11.95
CA TYR A 313 -29.32 23.97 12.55
C TYR A 313 -28.98 24.83 13.77
N PHE A 314 -27.88 24.51 14.44
CA PHE A 314 -27.40 25.25 15.60
C PHE A 314 -26.22 26.17 15.26
N TYR A 315 -25.52 25.89 14.15
CA TYR A 315 -24.38 26.65 13.65
C TYR A 315 -24.56 26.95 12.16
N THR A 316 -25.15 28.11 11.86
CA THR A 316 -25.55 28.51 10.51
C THR A 316 -24.44 28.43 9.45
N PRO A 317 -23.15 28.73 9.74
CA PRO A 317 -22.10 28.64 8.71
C PRO A 317 -21.94 27.26 8.07
N LEU A 318 -22.22 26.17 8.79
CA LEU A 318 -22.17 24.81 8.24
C LEU A 318 -23.28 24.49 7.24
N LYS A 319 -24.32 25.33 7.14
CA LYS A 319 -25.40 25.16 6.16
C LYS A 319 -24.88 25.20 4.71
N SER A 320 -23.86 26.02 4.45
CA SER A 320 -23.20 26.08 3.13
C SER A 320 -22.60 24.75 2.72
N VAL A 321 -21.95 24.06 3.66
CA VAL A 321 -21.35 22.73 3.49
C VAL A 321 -22.43 21.68 3.28
N ALA A 322 -23.47 21.69 4.12
CA ALA A 322 -24.58 20.75 4.04
C ALA A 322 -25.31 20.83 2.68
N ASN A 323 -25.60 22.06 2.22
CA ASN A 323 -26.23 22.29 0.91
C ASN A 323 -25.35 21.79 -0.24
N HIS A 324 -24.05 22.13 -0.22
CA HIS A 324 -23.14 21.64 -1.25
C HIS A 324 -23.12 20.11 -1.30
N LEU A 325 -23.06 19.46 -0.14
CA LEU A 325 -23.06 18.00 -0.03
C LEU A 325 -24.39 17.38 -0.44
N SER A 326 -25.53 18.05 -0.26
CA SER A 326 -26.83 17.54 -0.73
C SER A 326 -26.98 17.59 -2.25
N ASP A 327 -26.40 18.61 -2.87
CA ASP A 327 -26.58 18.89 -4.31
C ASP A 327 -25.73 17.97 -5.20
N ILE A 328 -24.62 17.44 -4.67
CA ILE A 328 -23.73 16.53 -5.40
C ILE A 328 -24.15 15.07 -5.22
N LYS A 329 -23.92 14.25 -6.26
CA LYS A 329 -24.11 12.79 -6.21
C LYS A 329 -22.92 12.12 -5.52
N GLU A 330 -22.98 10.79 -5.40
CA GLU A 330 -21.79 10.02 -5.03
C GLU A 330 -20.71 10.17 -6.09
N GLY A 331 -19.45 10.29 -5.66
CA GLY A 331 -18.35 10.58 -6.56
C GLY A 331 -17.14 11.17 -5.85
N ILE A 332 -16.14 11.54 -6.65
CA ILE A 332 -14.87 12.14 -6.23
C ILE A 332 -14.90 13.62 -6.59
N TYR A 333 -14.58 14.48 -5.63
CA TYR A 333 -14.68 15.93 -5.76
C TYR A 333 -13.47 16.63 -5.15
N GLU A 334 -13.12 17.78 -5.70
CA GLU A 334 -12.28 18.75 -5.02
C GLU A 334 -13.09 19.41 -3.90
N THR A 335 -12.49 19.58 -2.73
CA THR A 335 -13.14 20.22 -1.58
C THR A 335 -13.25 21.72 -1.84
N PRO A 336 -14.46 22.30 -1.90
CA PRO A 336 -14.63 23.74 -2.07
C PRO A 336 -14.06 24.50 -0.87
N PHE A 337 -13.64 25.74 -1.11
CA PHE A 337 -13.37 26.66 -0.01
C PHE A 337 -14.68 27.03 0.70
N PHE A 338 -14.84 26.57 1.93
CA PHE A 338 -15.95 26.96 2.79
C PHE A 338 -15.52 28.12 3.68
N ASN A 339 -16.20 29.26 3.59
CA ASN A 339 -15.92 30.42 4.45
C ASN A 339 -16.46 30.19 5.86
N ILE A 340 -15.76 29.35 6.63
CA ILE A 340 -16.12 28.97 8.00
C ILE A 340 -14.94 29.33 8.91
N ASP A 341 -15.22 30.17 9.90
CA ASP A 341 -14.27 30.42 10.98
C ASP A 341 -14.19 29.18 11.88
N GLN A 342 -13.04 28.50 11.83
CA GLN A 342 -12.82 27.27 12.59
C GLN A 342 -12.66 27.53 14.09
N ASP A 343 -12.17 28.72 14.49
CA ASP A 343 -12.08 29.08 15.91
C ASP A 343 -13.46 29.37 16.49
N ASP A 344 -14.35 29.97 15.70
CA ASP A 344 -15.76 30.18 16.07
C ASP A 344 -16.54 28.85 16.13
N LEU A 345 -16.43 28.00 15.11
CA LEU A 345 -16.99 26.64 15.13
C LEU A 345 -16.49 25.85 16.35
N PHE A 346 -15.21 25.97 16.67
CA PHE A 346 -14.64 25.35 17.86
C PHE A 346 -15.31 25.84 19.15
N LYS A 347 -15.38 27.15 19.38
CA LYS A 347 -16.03 27.73 20.58
C LYS A 347 -17.48 27.27 20.69
N PHE A 348 -18.15 27.12 19.55
CA PHE A 348 -19.53 26.66 19.51
C PHE A 348 -19.68 25.21 20.00
N ILE A 349 -18.71 24.32 19.76
CA ILE A 349 -18.80 22.89 20.09
C ILE A 349 -18.09 22.46 21.39
N ASP A 350 -17.18 23.27 21.93
CA ASP A 350 -16.21 22.91 22.99
C ASP A 350 -16.84 22.17 24.19
N ASP A 351 -18.05 22.57 24.59
CA ASP A 351 -18.78 21.99 25.72
C ASP A 351 -19.99 21.13 25.33
N LYS A 352 -20.31 21.00 24.05
CA LYS A 352 -21.58 20.39 23.61
C LYS A 352 -21.45 18.94 23.12
N ARG A 353 -20.23 18.49 22.80
CA ARG A 353 -19.94 17.14 22.27
C ARG A 353 -20.86 16.70 21.11
N ILE A 354 -21.20 17.64 20.23
CA ILE A 354 -22.20 17.44 19.17
C ILE A 354 -21.65 16.78 17.90
N LEU A 355 -20.33 16.79 17.70
CA LEU A 355 -19.69 16.14 16.56
C LEU A 355 -19.17 14.77 16.95
N GLU A 356 -19.52 13.73 16.18
CA GLU A 356 -18.97 12.39 16.39
C GLU A 356 -17.74 12.11 15.53
N THR A 357 -17.55 12.84 14.43
CA THR A 357 -16.50 12.64 13.43
C THR A 357 -15.72 13.93 13.14
N ASN A 358 -14.60 13.80 12.44
CA ASN A 358 -13.64 14.87 12.24
C ASN A 358 -14.04 15.78 11.07
N VAL A 359 -14.91 16.74 11.37
CA VAL A 359 -15.36 17.79 10.43
C VAL A 359 -14.26 18.82 10.17
N PHE A 360 -13.40 19.12 11.15
CA PHE A 360 -12.34 20.13 11.01
C PHE A 360 -11.34 19.77 9.92
N ASP A 361 -10.83 18.53 9.91
CA ASP A 361 -9.92 18.10 8.86
C ASP A 361 -10.62 18.04 7.50
N PHE A 362 -11.91 17.69 7.45
CA PHE A 362 -12.67 17.72 6.19
C PHE A 362 -12.71 19.12 5.58
N LEU A 363 -13.01 20.15 6.40
CA LEU A 363 -13.03 21.55 5.94
C LEU A 363 -11.67 22.04 5.42
N ASN A 364 -10.57 21.38 5.85
CA ASN A 364 -9.20 21.68 5.42
C ASN A 364 -8.64 20.71 4.36
N SER A 365 -9.45 19.75 3.91
CA SER A 365 -9.04 18.75 2.92
C SER A 365 -8.98 19.35 1.51
N LYS A 366 -8.24 18.71 0.60
CA LYS A 366 -8.21 19.11 -0.82
C LYS A 366 -9.20 18.33 -1.70
N PHE A 367 -9.39 17.06 -1.39
CA PHE A 367 -10.27 16.16 -2.16
C PHE A 367 -11.05 15.28 -1.21
N PHE A 368 -12.26 14.94 -1.63
CA PHE A 368 -13.12 14.00 -0.93
C PHE A 368 -13.90 13.09 -1.87
N ILE A 369 -14.36 11.97 -1.31
CA ILE A 369 -15.24 11.00 -1.93
C ILE A 369 -16.53 10.97 -1.10
N LYS A 370 -17.66 11.21 -1.74
CA LYS A 370 -18.98 11.02 -1.14
C LYS A 370 -19.49 9.64 -1.48
N HIS A 371 -19.82 8.84 -0.47
CA HIS A 371 -20.37 7.49 -0.63
C HIS A 371 -21.23 7.10 0.57
N GLU A 372 -22.47 6.65 0.34
CA GLU A 372 -23.39 6.10 1.37
C GLU A 372 -23.54 6.97 2.63
N GLY A 373 -23.66 8.29 2.47
CA GLY A 373 -23.82 9.22 3.60
C GLY A 373 -22.53 9.51 4.38
N SER A 374 -21.40 8.97 3.92
CA SER A 374 -20.05 9.21 4.44
C SER A 374 -19.22 10.03 3.46
N ILE A 375 -18.24 10.74 4.01
CA ILE A 375 -17.26 11.51 3.26
C ILE A 375 -15.88 10.97 3.62
N HIS A 376 -15.18 10.42 2.64
CA HIS A 376 -13.78 10.04 2.78
C HIS A 376 -12.90 11.13 2.18
N TYR A 377 -12.00 11.73 2.94
CA TYR A 377 -11.19 12.85 2.48
C TYR A 377 -9.71 12.59 2.73
N ILE A 378 -8.87 13.21 1.91
CA ILE A 378 -7.43 13.03 1.95
C ILE A 378 -6.78 14.22 2.64
N MET A 379 -5.97 13.93 3.66
CA MET A 379 -5.07 14.89 4.30
C MET A 379 -3.65 14.63 3.83
N LYS A 380 -3.08 15.60 3.10
CA LYS A 380 -1.66 15.61 2.75
C LYS A 380 -0.90 16.46 3.76
N LYS A 381 0.16 15.91 4.35
CA LYS A 381 1.13 16.62 5.18
C LYS A 381 2.45 16.77 4.42
N GLU A 382 3.22 17.76 4.80
CA GLU A 382 4.57 17.97 4.24
C GLU A 382 5.61 17.23 5.07
N LEU A 383 6.72 16.85 4.43
CA LEU A 383 7.92 16.43 5.15
C LEU A 383 8.50 17.64 5.91
N PRO A 384 9.26 17.43 7.00
CA PRO A 384 9.92 18.52 7.70
C PRO A 384 10.71 19.45 6.78
N GLU A 385 10.27 20.70 6.67
CA GLU A 385 10.85 21.70 5.78
C GLU A 385 12.21 22.19 6.27
N ASN A 386 13.12 22.51 5.35
CA ASN A 386 14.47 22.99 5.65
C ASN A 386 15.27 22.05 6.58
N LYS A 387 14.92 20.75 6.58
CA LYS A 387 15.62 19.69 7.32
C LYS A 387 16.36 18.76 6.38
N LYS A 388 17.34 18.06 6.92
CA LYS A 388 17.91 16.85 6.30
C LYS A 388 17.00 15.68 6.67
N ASN A 389 16.15 15.27 5.73
CA ASN A 389 15.25 14.15 5.93
C ASN A 389 15.94 12.87 5.44
N ILE A 390 15.93 11.80 6.24
CA ILE A 390 16.47 10.51 5.87
C ILE A 390 15.36 9.47 6.06
N ILE A 391 15.03 8.69 5.03
CA ILE A 391 14.00 7.66 5.10
C ILE A 391 14.65 6.31 4.84
N LEU A 392 14.56 5.39 5.82
CA LEU A 392 15.11 4.03 5.72
C LEU A 392 13.96 3.03 5.50
N SER A 393 13.80 2.48 4.30
CA SER A 393 12.64 1.63 3.99
C SER A 393 12.97 0.48 3.06
N ALA A 394 12.28 -0.66 3.22
CA ALA A 394 12.41 -1.78 2.30
C ALA A 394 11.54 -1.66 1.05
N THR A 395 10.43 -0.92 1.14
CA THR A 395 9.36 -0.95 0.13
C THR A 395 8.95 0.44 -0.35
N ILE A 396 9.83 1.44 -0.23
CA ILE A 396 9.49 2.82 -0.57
C ILE A 396 9.24 3.04 -2.07
N PRO A 397 8.09 3.64 -2.45
CA PRO A 397 7.80 3.98 -3.84
C PRO A 397 8.38 5.36 -4.21
N ILE A 398 9.67 5.41 -4.58
CA ILE A 398 10.40 6.66 -4.85
C ILE A 398 9.69 7.58 -5.86
N ASP A 399 9.16 7.03 -6.95
CA ASP A 399 8.47 7.82 -7.97
C ASP A 399 7.17 8.45 -7.46
N PHE A 400 6.51 7.81 -6.49
CA PHE A 400 5.34 8.37 -5.84
C PHE A 400 5.72 9.59 -4.98
N TYR A 401 6.80 9.48 -4.22
CA TYR A 401 7.34 10.59 -3.41
C TYR A 401 7.70 11.81 -4.26
N LYS A 402 8.40 11.60 -5.38
CA LYS A 402 8.75 12.69 -6.32
C LYS A 402 7.53 13.41 -6.89
N LYS A 403 6.44 12.67 -7.15
CA LYS A 403 5.16 13.26 -7.60
C LYS A 403 4.41 13.97 -6.47
N LEU A 404 4.48 13.44 -5.26
CA LEU A 404 3.79 13.99 -4.10
C LEU A 404 4.44 15.29 -3.61
N TYR A 405 5.77 15.40 -3.75
CA TYR A 405 6.57 16.54 -3.31
C TYR A 405 7.51 17.03 -4.43
N PRO A 406 6.97 17.65 -5.50
CA PRO A 406 7.77 18.05 -6.66
C PRO A 406 8.84 19.11 -6.37
N ASN A 407 8.72 19.82 -5.24
CA ASN A 407 9.63 20.89 -4.83
C ASN A 407 10.74 20.41 -3.89
N ILE A 408 10.76 19.13 -3.51
CA ILE A 408 11.78 18.55 -2.63
C ILE A 408 12.82 17.83 -3.47
N GLU A 409 14.09 18.06 -3.20
CA GLU A 409 15.17 17.28 -3.79
C GLU A 409 15.25 15.90 -3.13
N PHE A 410 15.22 14.85 -3.95
CA PHE A 410 15.33 13.46 -3.50
C PHE A 410 16.61 12.82 -4.02
N GLU A 411 17.42 12.28 -3.12
CA GLU A 411 18.54 11.41 -3.43
C GLU A 411 18.24 10.00 -2.94
N SER A 412 18.36 9.01 -3.82
CA SER A 412 18.03 7.62 -3.49
C SER A 412 19.26 6.72 -3.53
N VAL A 413 19.50 6.01 -2.43
CA VAL A 413 20.48 4.93 -2.33
C VAL A 413 19.71 3.60 -2.33
N ASP A 414 19.76 2.86 -3.45
CA ASP A 414 19.09 1.56 -3.57
C ASP A 414 20.08 0.41 -3.36
N ILE A 415 19.78 -0.41 -2.34
CA ILE A 415 20.56 -1.59 -1.94
C ILE A 415 19.62 -2.79 -1.74
N ARG A 416 18.44 -2.82 -2.38
CA ARG A 416 17.44 -3.89 -2.16
C ARG A 416 17.84 -5.26 -2.72
N ASN A 417 18.69 -5.29 -3.74
CA ASN A 417 19.04 -6.52 -4.46
C ASN A 417 20.23 -7.20 -3.78
N VAL A 418 19.95 -7.92 -2.69
CA VAL A 418 20.97 -8.61 -1.88
C VAL A 418 20.75 -10.11 -1.96
N GLU A 419 21.84 -10.85 -2.06
CA GLU A 419 21.82 -12.31 -2.04
C GLU A 419 21.19 -12.82 -0.74
N GLN A 420 20.23 -13.74 -0.88
CA GLN A 420 19.62 -14.39 0.27
C GLN A 420 20.59 -15.45 0.82
N VAL A 421 20.83 -15.40 2.13
CA VAL A 421 21.61 -16.42 2.84
C VAL A 421 20.79 -17.72 3.02
N GLY A 422 19.46 -17.63 2.93
CA GLY A 422 18.52 -18.75 3.05
C GLY A 422 17.62 -18.91 1.83
N LYS A 423 16.72 -19.89 1.88
CA LYS A 423 15.73 -20.16 0.83
C LYS A 423 14.36 -19.66 1.25
N VAL A 424 13.78 -18.74 0.48
CA VAL A 424 12.37 -18.35 0.63
C VAL A 424 11.49 -19.24 -0.27
N ILE A 425 10.49 -19.89 0.34
CA ILE A 425 9.49 -20.69 -0.37
C ILE A 425 8.15 -19.96 -0.26
N GLN A 426 7.62 -19.47 -1.38
CA GLN A 426 6.35 -18.77 -1.42
C GLN A 426 5.24 -19.69 -1.98
N TYR A 427 4.21 -19.93 -1.18
CA TYR A 427 3.00 -20.63 -1.61
C TYR A 427 1.96 -19.62 -2.12
N THR A 428 1.72 -19.64 -3.42
CA THR A 428 0.90 -18.61 -4.11
C THR A 428 -0.50 -19.09 -4.50
N GLY A 429 -0.82 -20.36 -4.26
CA GLY A 429 -2.11 -20.95 -4.63
C GLY A 429 -3.30 -20.41 -3.81
N ARG A 430 -3.05 -19.74 -2.68
CA ARG A 430 -4.09 -19.17 -1.79
C ARG A 430 -3.58 -17.91 -1.09
N SER A 431 -4.50 -17.03 -0.70
CA SER A 431 -4.19 -15.79 0.02
C SER A 431 -4.31 -16.00 1.53
N CYS A 432 -3.22 -15.88 2.29
CA CYS A 432 -3.29 -15.97 3.76
C CYS A 432 -3.74 -14.65 4.41
N SER A 433 -4.77 -13.98 3.85
CA SER A 433 -5.41 -12.82 4.49
C SER A 433 -6.17 -13.24 5.75
N ARG A 434 -6.57 -12.27 6.60
CA ARG A 434 -7.40 -12.55 7.78
C ARG A 434 -8.64 -13.39 7.44
N SER A 435 -9.41 -12.95 6.46
CA SER A 435 -10.60 -13.67 5.95
C SER A 435 -10.28 -14.98 5.22
N GLY A 436 -9.05 -15.15 4.74
CA GLY A 436 -8.57 -16.42 4.19
C GLY A 436 -8.32 -17.44 5.30
N LEU A 437 -7.53 -17.04 6.29
CA LEU A 437 -7.17 -17.87 7.44
C LEU A 437 -8.37 -18.19 8.34
N GLU A 438 -9.39 -17.32 8.42
CA GLU A 438 -10.66 -17.66 9.09
C GLU A 438 -11.39 -18.84 8.41
N ARG A 439 -11.22 -19.02 7.09
CA ARG A 439 -11.92 -20.07 6.32
C ARG A 439 -11.13 -21.37 6.21
N TYR A 440 -9.82 -21.29 6.05
CA TYR A 440 -8.95 -22.46 5.81
C TYR A 440 -7.67 -22.46 6.66
N GLY A 441 -7.68 -21.73 7.78
CA GLY A 441 -6.55 -21.64 8.71
C GLY A 441 -6.15 -22.97 9.31
N GLU A 442 -7.10 -23.88 9.58
CA GLU A 442 -6.77 -25.24 10.04
C GLU A 442 -5.96 -26.04 9.01
N THR A 443 -6.31 -25.92 7.73
CA THR A 443 -5.57 -26.58 6.64
C THR A 443 -4.15 -26.02 6.55
N VAL A 444 -4.01 -24.69 6.61
CA VAL A 444 -2.69 -24.03 6.61
C VAL A 444 -1.89 -24.43 7.85
N SER A 445 -2.54 -24.51 9.02
CA SER A 445 -1.93 -24.95 10.29
C SER A 445 -1.38 -26.38 10.20
N LYS A 446 -2.11 -27.30 9.56
CA LYS A 446 -1.62 -28.66 9.27
C LYS A 446 -0.46 -28.68 8.29
N GLU A 447 -0.49 -27.82 7.27
CA GLU A 447 0.58 -27.70 6.26
C GLU A 447 1.89 -27.16 6.86
N VAL A 448 1.82 -26.18 7.77
CA VAL A 448 3.02 -25.64 8.46
C VAL A 448 3.49 -26.54 9.61
N GLY A 449 2.59 -27.32 10.21
CA GLY A 449 2.91 -28.30 11.24
C GLY A 449 3.52 -27.67 12.49
N GLU A 450 4.73 -28.12 12.87
CA GLU A 450 5.45 -27.65 14.06
C GLU A 450 6.37 -26.46 13.79
N GLN A 451 6.39 -25.93 12.56
CA GLN A 451 7.20 -24.75 12.25
C GLN A 451 6.74 -23.54 13.07
N THR A 452 7.69 -22.67 13.41
CA THR A 452 7.37 -21.38 14.03
C THR A 452 6.56 -20.51 13.06
N VAL A 453 5.44 -19.96 13.53
CA VAL A 453 4.50 -19.21 12.69
C VAL A 453 4.41 -17.75 13.14
N ILE A 454 4.73 -16.83 12.24
CA ILE A 454 4.36 -15.41 12.39
C ILE A 454 2.98 -15.22 11.74
N THR A 455 2.00 -14.72 12.50
CA THR A 455 0.61 -14.57 12.04
C THR A 455 -0.08 -13.39 12.72
N PHE A 456 -1.33 -13.11 12.35
CA PHE A 456 -2.13 -12.07 12.98
C PHE A 456 -2.44 -12.43 14.44
N GLN A 457 -2.34 -11.44 15.35
CA GLN A 457 -2.52 -11.62 16.79
C GLN A 457 -3.79 -12.41 17.17
N ARG A 458 -4.93 -12.11 16.54
CA ARG A 458 -6.22 -12.78 16.80
C ARG A 458 -6.27 -14.24 16.31
N LEU A 459 -5.35 -14.62 15.43
CA LEU A 459 -5.31 -15.94 14.79
C LEU A 459 -4.14 -16.80 15.30
N LYS A 460 -3.38 -16.33 16.31
CA LYS A 460 -2.29 -17.10 16.93
C LYS A 460 -2.77 -18.47 17.40
N GLY A 461 -3.96 -18.55 18.00
CA GLY A 461 -4.56 -19.80 18.49
C GLY A 461 -4.89 -20.86 17.41
N LEU A 462 -4.85 -20.50 16.11
CA LEU A 462 -5.03 -21.48 15.03
C LEU A 462 -3.78 -22.33 14.78
N PHE A 463 -2.62 -21.88 15.23
CA PHE A 463 -1.33 -22.52 14.98
C PHE A 463 -0.75 -23.10 16.26
N LYS A 464 0.02 -24.18 16.14
CA LYS A 464 0.63 -24.84 17.30
C LYS A 464 1.75 -24.01 17.93
N ASN A 465 2.62 -23.44 17.09
CA ASN A 465 3.82 -22.71 17.51
C ASN A 465 3.83 -21.25 16.98
N PRO A 466 2.83 -20.41 17.32
CA PRO A 466 2.83 -19.01 16.94
C PRO A 466 3.92 -18.24 17.70
N THR A 467 4.56 -17.26 17.06
CA THR A 467 5.48 -16.36 17.75
C THR A 467 4.76 -15.56 18.84
N GLN A 468 5.39 -15.39 20.00
CA GLN A 468 4.77 -14.64 21.11
C GLN A 468 4.78 -13.12 20.88
N ASP A 469 5.72 -12.65 20.06
CA ASP A 469 5.89 -11.25 19.68
C ASP A 469 4.70 -10.69 18.89
#